data_AF-A0A7S0DX27-F1
#
_entry.id   AF-A0A7S0DX27-F1
#
_cell.length_a   1.000
_cell.length_b   1.000
_cell.length_c   1.000
_cell.angle_alpha   90.00
_cell.angle_beta   90.00
_cell.angle_gamma   90.00
#
_symmetry.space_group_name_H-M   'P 1'
#
loop_
_entity.id
_entity.type
_entity.pdbx_description
1 polymer ?
#
loop_
_entity_poly.entity_id
_entity_poly.type
_entity_poly.pdbx_seq_one_letter_code
_entity_poly.pdbx_strand_id
1 'polypeptide(L)'
;IILIDHGKPQPAISDVTAASAEWLGGSQQKITWSSQGDVPNVSLSLYTAAGSHIQLLKHNLANTGSHRITVPTGLVPGEYRVHVESSTADKVCAVSGIILIDHGKPQPAISDVTAASAEWLGGSQQKITWSSQGD
;
A
#
# COMPACT_ATOMS: atom_id res chain seq x y z
N ILE A 1 -5.98 -47.52 -20.36
CA ILE A 1 -6.42 -46.26 -19.71
C ILE A 1 -5.19 -45.38 -19.63
N ILE A 2 -5.00 -44.47 -20.58
CA ILE A 2 -3.95 -43.46 -20.47
C ILE A 2 -4.45 -42.48 -19.43
N LEU A 3 -3.89 -42.54 -18.23
CA LEU A 3 -4.03 -41.47 -17.25
C LEU A 3 -3.33 -40.27 -17.88
N ILE A 4 -4.10 -39.35 -18.47
CA ILE A 4 -3.63 -37.98 -18.63
C ILE A 4 -3.50 -37.49 -17.20
N ASP A 5 -2.30 -37.63 -16.62
CA ASP A 5 -1.90 -36.79 -15.51
C ASP A 5 -2.04 -35.37 -16.06
N HIS A 6 -3.18 -34.72 -15.77
CA HIS A 6 -3.29 -33.28 -15.90
C HIS A 6 -2.33 -32.74 -14.84
N GLY A 7 -1.04 -32.76 -15.17
CA GLY A 7 0.05 -32.33 -14.32
C GLY A 7 -0.39 -31.03 -13.67
N LYS A 8 -0.30 -31.00 -12.33
CA LYS A 8 -0.80 -29.90 -11.51
C LYS A 8 -0.53 -28.58 -12.23
N PRO A 9 -1.53 -27.71 -12.39
CA PRO A 9 -1.34 -26.50 -13.18
C PRO A 9 -0.14 -25.72 -12.66
N GLN A 10 0.69 -25.20 -13.56
CA GLN A 10 1.93 -24.54 -13.18
C GLN A 10 1.64 -23.33 -12.28
N PRO A 11 2.49 -23.08 -11.26
CA PRO A 11 2.29 -21.97 -10.36
C PRO A 11 2.36 -20.64 -11.13
N ALA A 12 1.31 -19.84 -11.04
CA ALA A 12 1.21 -18.54 -11.70
C ALA A 12 0.47 -17.54 -10.81
N ILE A 13 0.83 -16.25 -10.92
CA ILE A 13 0.11 -15.12 -10.32
C ILE A 13 -0.28 -14.18 -11.47
N SER A 14 -1.48 -13.62 -11.43
CA SER A 14 -2.04 -12.75 -12.48
C SER A 14 -3.08 -11.80 -11.90
N ASP A 15 -3.62 -10.88 -12.71
CA ASP A 15 -4.70 -9.97 -12.32
C ASP A 15 -4.41 -9.16 -11.04
N VAL A 16 -3.18 -8.66 -10.90
CA VAL A 16 -2.80 -7.85 -9.74
C VAL A 16 -3.45 -6.48 -9.90
N THR A 17 -4.43 -6.19 -9.05
CA THR A 17 -5.22 -4.96 -9.12
C THR A 17 -5.29 -4.32 -7.74
N ALA A 18 -5.09 -3.00 -7.71
CA ALA A 18 -5.39 -2.20 -6.53
C ALA A 18 -6.87 -1.81 -6.55
N ALA A 19 -7.52 -1.80 -5.39
CA ALA A 19 -8.91 -1.34 -5.29
C ALA A 19 -9.09 0.13 -5.72
N SER A 20 -8.01 0.91 -5.63
CA SER A 20 -7.94 2.33 -5.99
C SER A 20 -6.67 2.57 -6.80
N ALA A 21 -6.72 3.39 -7.85
CA ALA A 21 -5.55 3.81 -8.60
C ALA A 21 -4.83 5.01 -7.98
N GLU A 22 -5.47 5.69 -7.01
CA GLU A 22 -4.95 6.87 -6.32
C GLU A 22 -4.80 6.59 -4.83
N TRP A 23 -3.58 6.73 -4.33
CA TRP A 23 -3.19 6.33 -2.99
C TRP A 23 -2.63 7.53 -2.25
N LEU A 24 -3.03 7.65 -0.98
CA LEU A 24 -2.41 8.59 -0.06
C LEU A 24 -1.38 7.84 0.78
N GLY A 25 -0.18 8.39 0.95
CA GLY A 25 0.78 7.90 1.94
C GLY A 25 0.13 7.74 3.32
N GLY A 26 0.38 6.62 3.99
CA GLY A 26 -0.24 6.26 5.27
C GLY A 26 -1.67 5.69 5.18
N SER A 27 -2.31 5.69 4.01
CA SER A 27 -3.62 5.08 3.84
C SER A 27 -3.55 3.55 3.78
N GLN A 28 -4.65 2.88 4.12
CA GLN A 28 -4.79 1.44 3.90
C GLN A 28 -5.42 1.19 2.52
N GLN A 29 -4.77 0.37 1.71
CA GLN A 29 -5.20 0.03 0.37
C GLN A 29 -5.33 -1.48 0.23
N LYS A 30 -6.33 -1.95 -0.53
CA LYS A 30 -6.52 -3.37 -0.80
C LYS A 30 -5.90 -3.71 -2.16
N ILE A 31 -5.05 -4.73 -2.17
CA ILE A 31 -4.53 -5.36 -3.37
C ILE A 31 -5.20 -6.73 -3.53
N THR A 32 -5.63 -7.03 -4.75
CA THR A 32 -6.19 -8.32 -5.16
C THR A 32 -5.32 -8.92 -6.25
N TRP A 33 -5.24 -10.24 -6.30
CA TRP A 33 -4.55 -10.98 -7.35
C TRP A 33 -5.19 -12.36 -7.52
N SER A 34 -5.03 -12.91 -8.72
CA SER A 34 -5.36 -14.30 -9.02
C SER A 34 -4.10 -15.15 -8.97
N SER A 35 -4.25 -16.41 -8.55
CA SER A 35 -3.18 -17.39 -8.57
C SER A 35 -3.66 -18.74 -9.05
N GLN A 36 -2.80 -19.48 -9.73
CA GLN A 36 -3.05 -20.83 -10.20
C GLN A 36 -1.89 -21.74 -9.75
N GLY A 37 -2.16 -23.03 -9.53
CA GLY A 37 -1.12 -23.99 -9.16
C GLY A 37 -0.70 -23.90 -7.69
N ASP A 38 0.51 -24.38 -7.40
CA ASP A 38 1.07 -24.44 -6.04
C ASP A 38 1.72 -23.09 -5.67
N VAL A 39 0.92 -22.16 -5.14
CA VAL A 39 1.37 -20.85 -4.64
C VAL A 39 0.84 -20.68 -3.21
N PRO A 40 1.47 -21.30 -2.20
CA PRO A 40 0.99 -21.26 -0.82
C PRO A 40 1.19 -19.88 -0.17
N ASN A 41 2.28 -19.19 -0.50
CA ASN A 41 2.64 -17.90 0.10
C ASN A 41 3.11 -16.90 -0.97
N VAL A 42 2.85 -15.63 -0.71
CA VAL A 42 3.26 -14.50 -1.56
C VAL A 42 3.92 -13.38 -0.75
N SER A 43 4.77 -12.61 -1.40
CA SER A 43 5.33 -11.36 -0.89
C SER A 43 4.81 -10.20 -1.73
N LEU A 44 4.61 -9.05 -1.09
CA LEU A 44 4.13 -7.82 -1.73
C LEU A 44 5.21 -6.76 -1.58
N SER A 45 5.65 -6.22 -2.70
CA SER A 45 6.75 -5.27 -2.80
C SER A 45 6.30 -4.05 -3.60
N LEU A 46 6.69 -2.85 -3.16
CA LEU A 46 6.38 -1.59 -3.83
C LEU A 46 7.56 -1.16 -4.69
N TYR A 47 7.27 -0.76 -5.93
CA TYR A 47 8.24 -0.28 -6.91
C TYR A 47 7.79 1.05 -7.50
N THR A 48 8.73 1.86 -7.97
CA THR A 48 8.41 2.99 -8.86
C THR A 48 7.92 2.48 -10.20
N ALA A 49 7.20 3.30 -10.97
CA ALA A 49 6.83 2.98 -12.34
C ALA A 49 8.05 2.71 -13.25
N ALA A 50 9.21 3.28 -12.91
CA ALA A 50 10.49 3.03 -13.56
C ALA A 50 11.15 1.68 -13.17
N GLY A 51 10.55 0.92 -12.24
CA GLY A 51 11.03 -0.40 -11.82
C GLY A 51 12.05 -0.39 -10.68
N SER A 52 12.25 0.74 -9.99
CA SER A 52 13.11 0.80 -8.82
C SER A 52 12.38 0.26 -7.60
N HIS A 53 13.01 -0.68 -6.88
CA HIS A 53 12.47 -1.20 -5.63
C HIS A 53 12.44 -0.10 -4.56
N ILE A 54 11.26 0.11 -3.97
CA ILE A 54 11.07 1.06 -2.87
C ILE A 54 11.12 0.34 -1.54
N GLN A 55 10.20 -0.59 -1.31
CA GLN A 55 10.07 -1.27 -0.03
C GLN A 55 9.27 -2.56 -0.14
N LEU A 56 9.67 -3.55 0.67
CA LEU A 56 8.86 -4.74 0.95
C LEU A 56 7.71 -4.38 1.89
N LEU A 57 6.47 -4.50 1.42
CA LEU A 57 5.26 -4.21 2.21
C LEU A 57 4.88 -5.39 3.11
N LYS A 58 4.96 -6.61 2.56
CA LYS A 58 4.68 -7.87 3.24
C LYS A 58 5.54 -8.99 2.69
N HIS A 59 5.94 -9.90 3.56
CA HIS A 59 6.76 -11.05 3.24
C HIS A 59 6.04 -12.34 3.64
N ASN A 60 6.09 -13.36 2.80
CA ASN A 60 5.60 -14.72 3.09
C ASN A 60 4.19 -14.75 3.68
N LEU A 61 3.29 -14.00 3.06
CA LEU A 61 1.87 -13.94 3.39
C LEU A 61 1.16 -15.15 2.79
N ALA A 62 0.29 -15.81 3.56
CA ALA A 62 -0.58 -16.86 3.03
C ALA A 62 -1.37 -16.35 1.82
N ASN A 63 -1.36 -17.11 0.73
CA ASN A 63 -1.99 -16.69 -0.51
C ASN A 63 -3.52 -16.75 -0.42
N THR A 64 -4.13 -15.64 -0.03
CA THR A 64 -5.58 -15.47 0.08
C THR A 64 -6.20 -14.77 -1.13
N GLY A 65 -5.42 -14.51 -2.19
CA GLY A 65 -5.84 -13.74 -3.39
C GLY A 65 -6.13 -12.25 -3.15
N SER A 66 -6.00 -11.79 -1.91
CA SER A 66 -6.09 -10.37 -1.59
C SER A 66 -5.49 -10.05 -0.23
N HIS A 67 -4.99 -8.82 -0.08
CA HIS A 67 -4.48 -8.32 1.19
C HIS A 67 -4.63 -6.81 1.30
N ARG A 68 -4.69 -6.32 2.54
CA ARG A 68 -4.68 -4.89 2.84
C ARG A 68 -3.27 -4.49 3.24
N ILE A 69 -2.70 -3.52 2.54
CA ILE A 69 -1.38 -2.96 2.82
C ILE A 69 -1.52 -1.52 3.29
N THR A 70 -0.62 -1.09 4.17
CA THR A 70 -0.49 0.32 4.53
C THR A 70 0.54 0.94 3.62
N VAL A 71 0.16 2.01 2.90
CA VAL A 71 1.06 2.74 2.01
C VAL A 71 2.11 3.46 2.88
N PRO A 72 3.41 3.35 2.58
CA PRO A 72 4.44 4.07 3.32
C PRO A 72 4.20 5.58 3.28
N THR A 73 4.45 6.26 4.40
CA THR A 73 4.48 7.72 4.46
C THR A 73 5.84 8.25 4.01
N GLY A 74 5.90 9.48 3.50
CA GLY A 74 7.17 10.10 3.06
C GLY A 74 7.66 9.64 1.69
N LEU A 75 6.81 8.96 0.91
CA LEU A 75 7.07 8.71 -0.50
C LEU A 75 6.98 10.01 -1.31
N VAL A 76 7.81 10.12 -2.34
CA VAL A 76 7.72 11.20 -3.31
C VAL A 76 6.43 10.99 -4.12
N PRO A 77 5.60 12.00 -4.36
CA PRO A 77 4.41 11.84 -5.18
C PRO A 77 4.79 11.39 -6.59
N GLY A 78 4.01 10.48 -7.16
CA GLY A 78 4.26 9.98 -8.50
C GLY A 78 3.66 8.62 -8.79
N GLU A 79 4.18 7.97 -9.81
CA GLU A 79 3.68 6.69 -10.31
C GLU A 79 4.45 5.51 -9.71
N TYR A 80 3.69 4.56 -9.17
CA TYR A 80 4.17 3.37 -8.49
C TYR A 80 3.45 2.12 -8.99
N ARG A 81 4.00 0.96 -8.64
CA ARG A 81 3.42 -0.35 -8.93
C ARG A 81 3.64 -1.29 -7.74
N VAL A 82 2.68 -2.17 -7.50
CA VAL A 82 2.82 -3.26 -6.54
C VAL A 82 3.17 -4.52 -7.28
N HIS A 83 4.21 -5.20 -6.80
CA HIS A 83 4.62 -6.51 -7.27
C HIS A 83 4.13 -7.54 -6.27
N VAL A 84 3.50 -8.59 -6.77
CA VAL A 84 3.12 -9.78 -6.00
C VAL A 84 3.96 -10.92 -6.51
N GLU A 85 4.78 -11.49 -5.64
CA GLU A 85 5.72 -12.56 -5.97
C GLU A 85 5.45 -13.78 -5.09
N SER A 86 5.61 -14.99 -5.63
CA SER A 86 5.54 -16.20 -4.82
C SER A 86 6.74 -16.28 -3.89
N SER A 87 6.52 -16.64 -2.63
CA SER A 87 7.61 -16.82 -1.66
C SER A 87 8.28 -18.19 -1.76
N THR A 88 7.68 -19.13 -2.50
CA THR A 88 8.13 -20.53 -2.58
C THR A 88 8.43 -21.00 -4.00
N ALA A 89 7.81 -20.38 -5.01
CA ALA A 89 8.04 -20.70 -6.41
C ALA A 89 9.01 -19.69 -7.02
N ASP A 90 10.17 -20.17 -7.47
CA ASP A 90 11.14 -19.35 -8.20
C ASP A 90 10.49 -18.70 -9.43
N LYS A 91 10.63 -17.37 -9.53
CA LYS A 91 10.24 -16.55 -10.70
C LYS A 91 8.74 -16.39 -10.98
N VAL A 92 7.85 -16.74 -10.05
CA VAL A 92 6.41 -16.42 -10.20
C VAL A 92 6.16 -15.03 -9.63
N CYS A 93 6.00 -14.04 -10.51
CA CYS A 93 5.64 -12.68 -10.11
C CYS A 93 4.63 -12.06 -11.07
N ALA A 94 3.83 -11.13 -10.54
CA ALA A 94 2.92 -10.31 -11.30
C ALA A 94 2.96 -8.88 -10.78
N VAL A 95 2.63 -7.94 -11.66
CA VAL A 95 2.76 -6.50 -11.40
C VAL A 95 1.40 -5.86 -11.58
N SER A 96 1.07 -4.90 -10.71
CA SER A 96 -0.14 -4.11 -10.83
C SER A 96 -0.09 -3.11 -11.98
N GLY A 97 -1.25 -2.54 -12.30
CA GLY A 97 -1.32 -1.27 -13.03
C GLY A 97 -0.57 -0.13 -12.31
N ILE A 98 -0.51 1.03 -12.96
CA ILE A 98 0.03 2.25 -12.38
C ILE A 98 -0.87 2.71 -11.23
N ILE A 99 -0.22 3.07 -10.12
CA ILE A 99 -0.82 3.64 -8.93
C ILE A 99 -0.19 5.01 -8.72
N LEU A 100 -1.02 6.05 -8.66
CA LEU A 100 -0.59 7.39 -8.33
C LEU A 100 -0.57 7.51 -6.80
N ILE A 101 0.62 7.64 -6.23
CA ILE A 101 0.77 7.95 -4.81
C ILE A 101 0.94 9.46 -4.70
N ASP A 102 0.02 10.13 -4.02
CA ASP A 102 0.17 11.55 -3.68
C ASP A 102 0.84 11.72 -2.31
N HIS A 103 1.29 12.94 -2.01
CA HIS A 103 1.70 13.31 -0.66
C HIS A 103 0.61 12.85 0.30
N GLY A 104 0.93 11.83 1.11
CA GLY A 104 0.00 11.32 2.11
C GLY A 104 -0.61 12.48 2.88
N LYS A 105 -1.86 12.30 3.36
CA LYS A 105 -2.55 13.29 4.20
C LYS A 105 -1.49 13.96 5.06
N PRO A 106 -1.34 15.31 5.03
CA PRO A 106 -0.42 15.95 5.96
C PRO A 106 -0.77 15.34 7.30
N GLN A 107 0.20 14.64 7.90
CA GLN A 107 0.07 14.22 9.29
C GLN A 107 -0.49 15.46 10.00
N PRO A 108 -1.50 15.38 10.87
CA PRO A 108 -1.85 16.52 11.70
C PRO A 108 -0.65 16.78 12.61
N ALA A 109 0.38 17.40 12.04
CA ALA A 109 1.35 18.16 12.75
C ALA A 109 0.53 19.34 13.23
N ILE A 110 0.36 19.41 14.55
CA ILE A 110 0.11 20.68 15.19
C ILE A 110 1.37 21.51 14.88
N SER A 111 1.42 22.13 13.71
CA SER A 111 2.54 22.96 13.26
C SER A 111 2.35 24.42 13.65
N ASP A 112 1.34 24.72 14.46
CA ASP A 112 1.09 26.07 14.92
C ASP A 112 0.52 26.03 16.34
N VAL A 113 1.39 25.77 17.32
CA VAL A 113 1.28 26.51 18.59
C VAL A 113 1.90 27.87 18.33
N THR A 114 1.19 28.71 17.57
CA THR A 114 1.37 30.15 17.75
C THR A 114 0.53 30.49 18.96
N ALA A 115 1.20 30.71 20.10
CA ALA A 115 0.61 31.48 21.17
C ALA A 115 0.22 32.83 20.57
N ALA A 116 -1.07 33.05 20.35
CA ALA A 116 -1.57 34.39 20.14
C ALA A 116 -1.25 35.16 21.43
N SER A 117 -0.48 36.24 21.28
CA SER A 117 0.05 37.12 22.31
C SER A 117 1.32 36.67 23.04
N ALA A 118 2.35 37.52 22.90
CA ALA A 118 3.36 37.73 23.91
C ALA A 118 2.68 38.05 25.25
N GLU A 119 3.32 37.61 26.34
CA GLU A 119 2.93 37.85 27.75
C GLU A 119 1.93 36.84 28.32
N TRP A 120 2.48 35.77 28.90
CA TRP A 120 1.74 34.84 29.74
C TRP A 120 1.49 35.48 31.12
N LEU A 121 0.27 35.96 31.35
CA LEU A 121 -0.26 36.18 32.70
C LEU A 121 -1.32 35.13 33.01
N GLY A 122 -1.13 34.39 34.11
CA GLY A 122 -1.96 33.25 34.49
C GLY A 122 -3.42 33.63 34.72
N GLY A 123 -4.35 32.80 34.20
CA GLY A 123 -5.74 32.77 34.67
C GLY A 123 -6.88 32.86 33.64
N SER A 124 -6.63 32.88 32.32
CA SER A 124 -7.73 33.01 31.34
C SER A 124 -8.07 31.71 30.61
N GLN A 125 -9.34 31.29 30.65
CA GLN A 125 -9.89 30.28 29.75
C GLN A 125 -10.27 30.95 28.44
N GLN A 126 -9.64 30.54 27.32
CA GLN A 126 -10.04 30.99 25.99
C GLN A 126 -10.63 29.85 25.16
N LYS A 127 -11.73 30.20 24.49
CA LYS A 127 -12.50 29.32 23.62
C LYS A 127 -11.71 29.06 22.34
N ILE A 128 -11.11 27.88 22.23
CA ILE A 128 -10.49 27.41 21.00
C ILE A 128 -11.62 27.14 19.99
N THR A 129 -11.57 27.80 18.84
CA THR A 129 -12.51 27.56 17.75
C THR A 129 -11.80 26.73 16.69
N TRP A 130 -12.40 25.60 16.33
CA TRP A 130 -11.87 24.70 15.31
C TRP A 130 -12.64 24.92 14.01
N SER A 131 -11.95 25.11 12.91
CA SER A 131 -12.52 24.94 11.56
C SER A 131 -12.11 23.56 11.05
N SER A 132 -13.05 22.62 11.07
CA SER A 132 -12.90 21.35 10.36
C SER A 132 -13.14 21.64 8.88
N GLN A 133 -12.15 21.37 8.03
CA GLN A 133 -12.38 21.26 6.59
C GLN A 133 -12.39 19.78 6.25
N GLY A 134 -13.54 19.16 6.47
CA GLY A 134 -13.87 17.81 6.04
C GLY A 134 -15.36 17.81 5.72
N ASP A 135 -15.67 17.63 4.44
CA ASP A 135 -17.00 17.19 4.02
C ASP A 135 -17.06 15.66 4.13
#